data_AF-A0A9E0U775-F1
#
_entry.id   AF-A0A9E0U775-F1
#
_cell.length_a   1.000
_cell.length_b   1.000
_cell.length_c   1.000
_cell.angle_alpha   90.00
_cell.angle_beta   90.00
_cell.angle_gamma   90.00
#
_symmetry.space_group_name_H-M   'P 1'
#
loop_
_entity.id
_entity.type
_entity.pdbx_description
1 polymer ?
#
loop_
_entity_poly.entity_id
_entity_poly.type
_entity_poly.pdbx_seq_one_letter_code
_entity_poly.pdbx_strand_id
1 'polypeptide(L)'
;MKKLISVLIVASIALTGFAAPLAKPAAKPSTSTKAAVPSSETLEKELQNLTWPQFSFVVKSVPKLKTKVDAYGSAGWKYVQGRYRTYGWKKSIDKLDALEKKQLSELIIKARQRETPKNLIRR
;
A
#
# COMPACT_ATOMS: atom_id res chain seq x y z
N MET A 1 -23.30 23.35 -31.75
CA MET A 1 -22.16 23.96 -32.46
C MET A 1 -20.92 23.76 -31.59
N LYS A 2 -19.79 23.14 -31.93
CA LYS A 2 -19.27 22.39 -33.07
C LYS A 2 -18.53 21.17 -32.46
N LYS A 3 -18.64 20.00 -33.09
CA LYS A 3 -17.77 18.85 -32.85
C LYS A 3 -16.43 19.13 -33.54
N LEU A 4 -15.29 18.90 -32.91
CA LEU A 4 -14.01 18.80 -33.61
C LEU A 4 -13.33 17.49 -33.21
N ILE A 5 -13.39 16.61 -34.20
CA ILE A 5 -12.77 15.31 -34.30
C ILE A 5 -11.34 15.53 -34.77
N SER A 6 -10.36 14.96 -34.09
CA SER A 6 -9.03 14.74 -34.68
C SER A 6 -8.76 13.24 -34.74
N VAL A 7 -9.00 12.74 -35.95
CA VAL A 7 -8.54 11.51 -36.62
C VAL A 7 -7.01 11.40 -36.47
N LEU A 8 -6.48 10.33 -35.86
CA LEU A 8 -6.04 9.05 -36.46
C LEU A 8 -4.61 9.10 -37.03
N ILE A 9 -3.76 8.15 -36.62
CA ILE A 9 -2.66 7.44 -37.32
C ILE A 9 -2.24 6.32 -36.34
N VAL A 10 -2.67 5.06 -36.49
CA VAL A 10 -2.20 3.99 -37.40
C VAL A 10 -0.73 3.61 -37.16
N ALA A 11 -0.47 2.42 -36.61
CA ALA A 11 0.18 1.32 -37.32
C ALA A 11 0.60 0.20 -36.36
N SER A 12 0.09 -0.99 -36.65
CA SER A 12 0.34 -2.31 -36.06
C SER A 12 1.77 -2.81 -36.23
N ILE A 13 2.23 -3.72 -35.36
CA ILE A 13 3.16 -4.87 -35.53
C ILE A 13 3.15 -5.61 -34.17
N ALA A 14 3.25 -6.92 -33.98
CA ALA A 14 2.88 -8.16 -34.67
C ALA A 14 3.12 -9.28 -33.62
N LEU A 15 2.46 -10.43 -33.79
CA LEU A 15 2.60 -11.67 -33.01
C LEU A 15 4.06 -12.12 -32.80
N THR A 16 4.37 -12.63 -31.59
CA THR A 16 5.28 -13.76 -31.24
C THR A 16 5.52 -13.68 -29.72
N GLY A 17 5.55 -14.72 -28.89
CA GLY A 17 5.35 -16.15 -29.04
C GLY A 17 5.19 -16.73 -27.62
N PHE A 18 4.41 -17.81 -27.51
CA PHE A 18 4.33 -18.59 -26.28
C PHE A 18 5.62 -19.40 -26.13
N ALA A 19 6.39 -19.12 -25.08
CA ALA A 19 7.43 -20.02 -24.59
C ALA A 19 7.43 -19.97 -23.07
N ALA A 20 6.91 -21.03 -22.46
CA ALA A 20 7.07 -21.30 -21.04
C ALA A 20 8.50 -21.84 -20.79
N PRO A 21 9.28 -21.26 -19.89
CA PRO A 21 10.36 -21.96 -19.25
C PRO A 21 9.85 -22.62 -17.97
N LEU A 22 9.95 -23.94 -17.93
CA LEU A 22 10.01 -24.72 -16.68
C LEU A 22 11.14 -24.20 -15.78
N ALA A 23 10.93 -24.40 -14.48
CA ALA A 23 11.94 -24.49 -13.42
C ALA A 23 12.58 -23.17 -12.94
N LYS A 24 12.16 -22.70 -11.77
CA LYS A 24 12.77 -23.05 -10.46
C LYS A 24 11.93 -22.38 -9.36
N PRO A 25 11.55 -23.05 -8.26
CA PRO A 25 11.03 -22.35 -7.09
C PRO A 25 12.20 -21.57 -6.50
N ALA A 26 12.38 -20.34 -6.97
CA ALA A 26 13.20 -19.37 -6.27
C ALA A 26 12.47 -19.10 -4.95
N ALA A 27 12.90 -19.82 -3.91
CA ALA A 27 12.64 -19.51 -2.53
C ALA A 27 12.69 -17.99 -2.41
N LYS A 28 11.53 -17.38 -2.13
CA LYS A 28 11.47 -16.00 -1.68
C LYS A 28 12.54 -15.89 -0.59
N PRO A 29 13.56 -15.04 -0.70
CA PRO A 29 14.39 -14.76 0.44
C PRO A 29 13.48 -14.11 1.47
N SER A 30 12.96 -14.94 2.37
CA SER A 30 12.53 -14.56 3.70
C SER A 30 13.78 -14.16 4.46
N THR A 31 14.44 -13.09 4.02
CA THR A 31 15.39 -12.39 4.86
C THR A 31 14.56 -11.61 5.86
N SER A 32 14.30 -12.30 6.97
CA SER A 32 14.14 -11.71 8.28
C SER A 32 15.34 -10.80 8.52
N THR A 33 15.26 -9.56 8.05
CA THR A 33 16.29 -8.55 8.29
C THR A 33 16.08 -8.02 9.70
N LYS A 34 16.93 -8.52 10.60
CA LYS A 34 17.35 -7.93 11.87
C LYS A 34 17.00 -6.44 11.95
N ALA A 35 16.23 -6.08 12.98
CA ALA A 35 15.54 -4.81 13.21
C ALA A 35 16.40 -3.54 13.04
N ALA A 36 16.71 -3.19 11.79
CA ALA A 36 16.97 -1.83 11.39
C ALA A 36 15.62 -1.13 11.30
N VAL A 37 15.51 0.09 11.82
CA VAL A 37 14.29 0.90 11.69
C VAL A 37 13.93 0.94 10.20
N PRO A 38 12.74 0.46 9.80
CA PRO A 38 12.38 0.38 8.40
C PRO A 38 12.35 1.79 7.80
N SER A 39 12.86 1.93 6.58
CA SER A 39 12.89 3.22 5.88
C SER A 39 11.48 3.72 5.62
N SER A 40 11.31 5.04 5.53
CA SER A 40 10.01 5.68 5.30
C SER A 40 9.31 5.16 4.03
N GLU A 41 10.09 4.80 3.00
CA GLU A 41 9.59 4.20 1.74
C GLU A 41 9.07 2.78 1.92
N THR A 42 9.77 1.96 2.71
CA THR A 42 9.34 0.59 3.00
C THR A 42 8.04 0.63 3.81
N LEU A 43 7.98 1.48 4.84
CA LEU A 43 6.76 1.66 5.64
C LEU A 43 5.57 2.15 4.81
N GLU A 44 5.80 3.06 3.87
CA GLU A 44 4.77 3.52 2.94
C GLU A 44 4.23 2.36 2.10
N LYS A 45 5.11 1.58 1.46
CA LYS A 45 4.70 0.44 0.65
C LYS A 45 3.94 -0.59 1.48
N GLU A 46 4.40 -0.87 2.69
CA GLU A 46 3.74 -1.83 3.57
C GLU A 46 2.37 -1.36 4.03
N LEU A 47 2.23 -0.06 4.32
CA LEU A 47 0.97 0.59 4.70
C LEU A 47 -0.01 0.60 3.52
N GLN A 48 0.44 0.95 2.31
CA GLN A 48 -0.37 0.98 1.09
C GLN A 48 -0.85 -0.41 0.64
N ASN A 49 -0.09 -1.46 0.96
CA ASN A 49 -0.45 -2.84 0.66
C ASN A 49 -1.55 -3.42 1.57
N LEU A 50 -1.94 -2.72 2.63
CA LEU A 50 -3.02 -3.15 3.52
C LEU A 50 -4.40 -3.01 2.86
N THR A 51 -5.38 -3.76 3.36
CA THR A 51 -6.80 -3.53 3.03
C THR A 51 -7.25 -2.18 3.64
N TRP A 52 -8.32 -1.58 3.12
CA TRP A 52 -8.82 -0.32 3.67
C TRP A 52 -9.13 -0.37 5.18
N PRO A 53 -9.80 -1.41 5.72
CA PRO A 53 -10.02 -1.53 7.16
C PRO A 53 -8.72 -1.55 7.96
N GLN A 54 -7.73 -2.33 7.52
CA GLN A 54 -6.40 -2.42 8.13
C GLN A 54 -5.67 -1.07 8.07
N PHE A 55 -5.62 -0.45 6.90
CA PHE A 55 -5.02 0.85 6.68
C PHE A 55 -5.62 1.91 7.60
N SER A 56 -6.95 2.00 7.65
CA SER A 56 -7.66 2.99 8.46
C SER A 56 -7.39 2.79 9.95
N PHE A 57 -7.27 1.53 10.41
CA PHE A 57 -6.91 1.21 11.79
C PHE A 57 -5.49 1.70 12.13
N VAL A 58 -4.51 1.44 11.26
CA VAL A 58 -3.13 1.89 11.46
C VAL A 58 -3.04 3.41 11.49
N VAL A 59 -3.65 4.10 10.52
CA VAL A 59 -3.63 5.57 10.46
C VAL A 59 -4.33 6.21 11.64
N LYS A 60 -5.46 5.66 12.10
CA LYS A 60 -6.15 6.15 13.32
C LYS A 60 -5.33 5.96 14.59
N SER A 61 -4.48 4.92 14.63
CA SER A 61 -3.66 4.59 15.79
C SER A 61 -2.40 5.46 15.89
N VAL A 62 -1.99 6.12 14.80
CA VAL A 62 -0.83 7.04 14.79
C VAL A 62 -1.33 8.49 14.74
N PRO A 63 -1.24 9.26 15.84
CA PRO A 63 -1.83 10.61 15.92
C PRO A 63 -1.37 11.55 14.79
N LYS A 64 -0.08 11.57 14.45
CA LYS A 64 0.46 12.40 13.36
C LYS A 64 -0.15 12.07 11.99
N LEU A 65 -0.42 10.79 11.71
CA LEU A 65 -1.05 10.37 10.45
C LEU A 65 -2.55 10.65 10.46
N LYS A 66 -3.22 10.44 11.61
CA LYS A 66 -4.63 10.77 11.79
C LYS A 66 -4.88 12.26 11.56
N THR A 67 -4.10 13.14 12.19
CA THR A 67 -4.19 14.59 12.02
C THR A 67 -4.00 15.02 10.58
N LYS A 68 -3.16 14.32 9.81
CA LYS A 68 -3.01 14.58 8.36
C LYS A 68 -4.28 14.30 7.57
N VAL A 69 -5.02 13.26 7.91
CA VAL A 69 -6.31 12.96 7.28
C VAL A 69 -7.40 13.92 7.74
N ASP A 70 -7.43 14.21 9.04
CA ASP A 70 -8.41 15.12 9.64
C ASP A 70 -8.21 16.58 9.17
N ALA A 71 -6.98 16.97 8.80
CA ALA A 71 -6.69 18.27 8.19
C ALA A 71 -7.41 18.51 6.86
N TYR A 72 -7.85 17.46 6.16
CA TYR A 72 -8.69 17.57 4.96
C TYR A 72 -10.18 17.80 5.29
N GLY A 73 -10.55 17.88 6.57
CA GLY A 73 -11.92 18.11 7.04
C GLY A 73 -12.81 16.87 6.95
N SER A 74 -14.12 17.09 6.97
CA SER A 74 -15.15 16.03 7.04
C SER A 74 -15.08 15.01 5.89
N ALA A 75 -14.57 15.41 4.72
CA ALA A 75 -14.40 14.55 3.56
C ALA A 75 -13.02 13.85 3.48
N GLY A 76 -12.09 14.15 4.40
CA GLY A 76 -10.71 13.68 4.34
C GLY A 76 -10.57 12.17 4.32
N TRP A 77 -11.32 11.47 5.16
CA TRP A 77 -11.31 10.01 5.21
C TRP A 77 -11.83 9.36 3.93
N LYS A 78 -12.85 9.95 3.30
CA LYS A 78 -13.39 9.48 2.02
C LYS A 78 -12.41 9.72 0.87
N TYR A 79 -11.72 10.87 0.88
CA TYR A 79 -10.67 11.18 -0.09
C TYR A 79 -9.51 10.18 0.01
N VAL A 80 -9.05 9.91 1.24
CA VAL A 80 -7.97 8.95 1.50
C VAL A 80 -8.42 7.54 1.14
N GLN A 81 -9.66 7.14 1.40
CA GLN A 81 -10.18 5.82 0.99
C GLN A 81 -10.03 5.54 -0.51
N GLY A 82 -10.25 6.53 -1.37
CA GLY A 82 -10.10 6.36 -2.81
C GLY A 82 -8.65 6.36 -3.32
N ARG A 83 -7.71 6.87 -2.51
CA ARG A 83 -6.34 7.17 -2.97
C ARG A 83 -5.24 6.68 -2.03
N TYR A 84 -5.56 5.95 -0.96
CA TYR A 84 -4.58 5.61 0.07
C TYR A 84 -3.39 4.80 -0.49
N ARG A 85 -3.61 4.01 -1.55
CA ARG A 85 -2.59 3.23 -2.25
C ARG A 85 -1.64 4.06 -3.12
N THR A 86 -2.08 5.22 -3.60
CA THR A 86 -1.31 6.08 -4.51
C THR A 86 -0.88 7.39 -3.86
N TYR A 87 -1.41 7.68 -2.67
CA TYR A 87 -1.05 8.86 -1.89
C TYR A 87 0.36 8.72 -1.32
N GLY A 88 1.17 9.78 -1.45
CA GLY A 88 2.55 9.83 -0.97
C GLY A 88 2.66 9.97 0.55
N TRP A 89 2.44 8.86 1.27
CA TRP A 89 2.58 8.78 2.72
C TRP A 89 4.01 8.98 3.20
N LYS A 90 5.01 8.77 2.33
CA LYS A 90 6.43 8.97 2.65
C LYS A 90 6.69 10.26 3.41
N LYS A 91 6.17 11.40 2.93
CA LYS A 91 6.41 12.71 3.57
C LYS A 91 5.81 12.82 4.98
N SER A 92 4.74 12.08 5.26
CA SER A 92 4.11 12.05 6.59
C SER A 92 4.84 11.07 7.51
N ILE A 93 5.30 9.94 6.98
CA ILE A 93 6.10 8.94 7.70
C ILE A 93 7.50 9.48 8.00
N ASP A 94 8.07 10.31 7.12
CA ASP A 94 9.38 10.90 7.32
C ASP A 94 9.46 11.80 8.56
N LYS A 95 8.34 12.48 8.87
CA LYS A 95 8.15 13.29 10.08
C LYS A 95 7.96 12.48 11.36
N LEU A 96 7.89 11.15 11.25
CA LEU A 96 7.83 10.26 12.41
C LEU A 96 9.25 10.04 12.95
N ASP A 97 9.36 10.07 14.27
CA ASP A 97 10.60 9.73 14.97
C ASP A 97 10.90 8.23 14.85
N ALA A 98 12.14 7.81 15.14
CA ALA A 98 12.53 6.40 15.03
C ALA A 98 11.64 5.45 15.86
N LEU A 99 11.20 5.90 17.03
CA LEU A 99 10.25 5.18 17.89
C LEU A 99 8.88 5.04 17.22
N GLU A 100 8.35 6.13 16.66
CA GLU A 100 7.05 6.14 16.00
C GLU A 100 7.06 5.31 14.70
N LYS A 101 8.17 5.31 13.96
CA LYS A 101 8.38 4.45 12.79
C LYS A 101 8.35 2.96 13.18
N LYS A 102 8.97 2.61 14.32
CA LYS A 102 8.90 1.25 14.88
C LYS A 102 7.46 0.90 15.27
N GLN A 103 6.76 1.77 15.98
CA GLN A 103 5.35 1.56 16.35
C GLN A 103 4.46 1.40 15.12
N LEU A 104 4.68 2.19 14.06
CA LEU A 104 3.97 2.06 12.79
C LEU A 104 4.19 0.67 12.18
N SER A 105 5.43 0.19 12.15
CA SER A 105 5.74 -1.16 11.63
C SER A 105 5.02 -2.26 12.43
N GLU A 106 4.99 -2.16 13.76
CA GLU A 106 4.29 -3.12 14.62
C GLU A 106 2.78 -3.09 14.40
N LEU A 107 2.20 -1.89 14.23
CA LEU A 107 0.78 -1.72 13.92
C LEU A 107 0.42 -2.31 12.56
N ILE A 108 1.27 -2.14 11.54
CA ILE A 108 1.09 -2.74 10.22
C ILE A 108 1.06 -4.27 10.33
N ILE A 109 2.03 -4.86 11.06
CA ILE A 109 2.07 -6.32 11.31
C ILE A 109 0.79 -6.78 12.02
N LYS A 110 0.38 -6.08 13.08
CA LYS A 110 -0.84 -6.38 13.83
C LYS A 110 -2.10 -6.25 12.99
N ALA A 111 -2.17 -5.25 12.12
CA ALA A 111 -3.31 -5.05 11.23
C ALA A 111 -3.44 -6.19 10.23
N ARG A 112 -2.33 -6.68 9.65
CA ARG A 112 -2.34 -7.85 8.75
C ARG A 112 -2.91 -9.10 9.43
N GLN A 113 -2.58 -9.32 10.69
CA GLN A 113 -3.06 -10.47 11.47
C GLN A 113 -4.55 -10.37 11.81
N ARG A 114 -5.12 -9.15 11.87
CA ARG A 114 -6.49 -8.92 12.34
C ARG A 114 -7.58 -9.31 11.33
N GLU A 115 -7.27 -9.33 10.03
CA GLU A 115 -8.19 -9.81 8.98
C GLU A 115 -7.78 -11.17 8.41
N THR A 116 -7.11 -12.01 9.20
CA THR A 116 -7.16 -13.45 8.94
C THR A 116 -8.35 -14.01 9.73
N PRO A 117 -9.61 -13.90 9.24
CA PRO A 117 -10.67 -14.68 9.83
C PRO A 117 -10.29 -16.15 9.64
N LYS A 118 -10.09 -16.77 10.78
CA LYS A 118 -10.23 -18.19 11.08
C LYS A 118 -11.42 -18.81 10.32
N ASN A 119 -11.24 -19.07 9.03
CA ASN A 119 -12.04 -20.02 8.26
C ASN A 119 -11.17 -21.21 7.83
N LEU A 120 -10.19 -21.53 8.68
CA LEU A 120 -9.72 -22.89 8.88
C LEU A 120 -10.33 -23.34 10.21
N ILE A 121 -10.94 -24.52 10.23
CA ILE A 121 -11.57 -25.20 11.38
C ILE A 121 -13.07 -24.92 11.56
N ARG A 122 -13.88 -25.49 10.67
CA ARG A 122 -14.97 -26.46 10.96
C ARG A 122 -15.07 -27.30 9.67
N ARG A 123 -14.29 -28.38 9.53
CA ARG A 123 -14.70 -29.78 9.75
C ARG A 123 -16.08 -30.07 9.20
#